data_AF-W5SG50-F1
#
_entry.id   AF-W5SG50-F1
#
_cell.length_a   1.000
_cell.length_b   1.000
_cell.length_c   1.000
_cell.angle_alpha   90.00
_cell.angle_beta   90.00
_cell.angle_gamma   90.00
#
_symmetry.space_group_name_H-M   'P 1'
#
loop_
_entity.id
_entity.type
_entity.pdbx_description
1 polymer ?
#
loop_
_entity_poly.entity_id
_entity_poly.type
_entity_poly.pdbx_seq_one_letter_code
_entity_poly.pdbx_strand_id
1 'polypeptide(L)' 'MIRIKKTFDDYMVYFKEGRLNDAEIAKEMNVSRVNVGKMRRK' A
#
# COMPACT_ATOMS: atom_id res chain seq x y z
N MET A 1 4.39 18.95 -9.21
CA MET A 1 4.37 17.53 -8.77
C MET A 1 2.98 17.21 -8.25
N ILE A 2 2.09 16.66 -9.10
CA ILE A 2 0.74 16.28 -8.65
C ILE A 2 0.91 15.08 -7.71
N ARG A 3 0.74 15.30 -6.40
CA ARG A 3 0.67 14.21 -5.43
C ARG A 3 -0.67 13.49 -5.66
N ILE A 4 -0.69 12.52 -6.56
CA ILE A 4 -1.82 11.60 -6.70
C ILE A 4 -1.93 10.87 -5.36
N LYS A 5 -2.98 11.18 -4.59
CA LYS A 5 -3.29 10.47 -3.34
C LYS A 5 -3.62 9.03 -3.72
N LYS A 6 -2.84 8.08 -3.19
CA LYS A 6 -3.15 6.66 -3.28
C LYS A 6 -4.43 6.35 -2.50
N THR A 7 -5.37 5.68 -3.14
CA THR A 7 -6.65 5.27 -2.52
C THR A 7 -6.50 3.90 -1.86
N PHE A 8 -7.53 3.43 -1.15
CA PHE A 8 -7.52 2.08 -0.58
C PHE A 8 -7.49 0.97 -1.64
N ASP A 9 -8.16 1.19 -2.76
CA ASP A 9 -8.21 0.22 -3.86
C ASP A 9 -6.82 -0.06 -4.44
N ASP A 10 -5.95 0.96 -4.47
CA ASP A 10 -4.55 0.80 -4.86
C ASP A 10 -3.79 -0.19 -3.94
N TYR A 11 -4.16 -0.29 -2.66
CA TYR A 11 -3.57 -1.26 -1.72
C TYR A 11 -4.21 -2.64 -1.82
N MET A 12 -5.51 -2.72 -2.14
CA MET A 12 -6.25 -3.99 -2.20
C MET A 12 -5.65 -4.99 -3.19
N VAL A 13 -5.12 -4.51 -4.32
CA VAL A 13 -4.47 -5.36 -5.32
C VAL A 13 -3.33 -6.16 -4.69
N TYR A 14 -2.54 -5.52 -3.83
CA TYR A 14 -1.42 -6.17 -3.14
C TYR A 14 -1.87 -7.04 -1.97
N PHE A 15 -2.92 -6.65 -1.25
CA PHE A 15 -3.42 -7.42 -0.12
C PHE A 15 -4.15 -8.70 -0.54
N LYS A 16 -4.94 -8.66 -1.62
CA LYS A 16 -5.72 -9.81 -2.09
C LYS A 16 -4.84 -10.93 -2.66
N GLU A 17 -3.78 -10.58 -3.38
CA GLU A 17 -2.93 -11.60 -4.00
C GLU A 17 -1.95 -12.24 -3.01
N GLY A 18 -1.78 -11.69 -1.80
CA GLY A 18 -0.85 -12.22 -0.78
C GLY A 18 0.62 -12.25 -1.22
N ARG A 19 0.93 -11.67 -2.38
CA ARG A 19 2.22 -11.76 -3.06
C ARG A 19 3.31 -10.90 -2.44
N LEU A 20 2.95 -9.79 -1.80
CA LEU A 20 3.88 -8.82 -1.26
C LEU A 20 3.67 -8.60 0.24
N ASN A 21 4.78 -8.51 0.97
CA ASN A 21 4.79 -8.08 2.36
C ASN A 21 4.67 -6.54 2.46
N ASP A 22 4.38 -6.03 3.66
CA ASP A 22 4.14 -4.58 3.85
C ASP A 22 5.34 -3.69 3.47
N ALA A 23 6.57 -4.22 3.55
CA ALA A 23 7.77 -3.47 3.18
C ALA A 23 7.93 -3.38 1.65
N GLU A 24 7.55 -4.41 0.92
CA GLU A 24 7.53 -4.41 -0.55
C GLU A 24 6.45 -3.48 -1.08
N ILE A 25 5.23 -3.56 -0.53
CA ILE A 25 4.13 -2.66 -0.89
C ILE A 25 4.53 -1.20 -0.63
N ALA A 26 5.20 -0.93 0.49
CA ALA A 26 5.68 0.40 0.83
C ALA A 26 6.68 0.96 -0.20
N LYS A 27 7.62 0.12 -0.67
CA LYS A 27 8.59 0.51 -1.70
C LYS A 27 7.90 0.76 -3.04
N GLU A 28 7.03 -0.17 -3.47
CA GLU A 28 6.32 -0.10 -4.74
C GLU A 28 5.40 1.13 -4.82
N MET A 29 4.66 1.38 -3.74
CA MET A 29 3.71 2.48 -3.66
C MET A 29 4.36 3.81 -3.24
N ASN A 30 5.66 3.80 -2.92
CA ASN A 30 6.41 4.93 -2.40
C ASN A 30 5.72 5.59 -1.18
N VAL A 31 5.34 4.74 -0.21
CA VAL A 31 4.68 5.14 1.03
C VAL A 31 5.40 4.54 2.25
N SER A 32 5.05 5.01 3.44
CA SER A 32 5.60 4.40 4.66
C SER A 32 4.98 3.02 4.91
N ARG A 33 5.79 2.08 5.40
CA ARG A 33 5.32 0.76 5.86
C ARG A 33 4.21 0.88 6.92
N VAL A 34 4.28 1.90 7.77
CA VAL A 34 3.24 2.20 8.77
C VAL A 34 1.90 2.53 8.09
N ASN A 35 1.92 3.27 6.98
CA ASN A 35 0.70 3.54 6.22
C ASN A 35 0.11 2.26 5.63
N VAL A 36 0.95 1.38 5.06
CA VAL A 36 0.51 0.07 4.55
C VAL A 36 -0.18 -0.73 5.66
N GLY A 37 0.41 -0.81 6.86
CA GLY A 37 -0.18 -1.54 7.99
C GLY A 37 -1.46 -0.89 8.57
N LYS A 38 -1.66 0.42 8.38
CA LYS A 38 -2.96 1.07 8.67
C LYS A 38 -4.01 0.68 7.63
N MET A 39 -3.63 0.67 6.35
CA MET A 39 -4.53 0.28 5.26
C MET A 39 -4.90 -1.20 5.33
N ARG A 40 -3.97 -2.10 5.69
CA ARG A 40 -4.26 -3.54 5.83
C ARG A 40 -5.28 -3.86 6.92
N ARG A 41 -5.36 -3.03 7.96
CA ARG A 41 -6.29 -3.19 9.10
C ARG A 41 -7.62 -2.45 8.89
N LYS A 42 -7.76 -1.68 7.82
CA LYS A 42 -8.97 -0.94 7.48
C LYS A 42 -9.92 -1.84 6.70
#